data_AF-A0A9D7DCG2-F1
#
_entry.id   AF-A0A9D7DCG2-F1
#
_cell.length_a   1.000
_cell.length_b   1.000
_cell.length_c   1.000
_cell.angle_alpha   90.00
_cell.angle_beta   90.00
_cell.angle_gamma   90.00
#
_symmetry.space_group_name_H-M   'P 1'
#
loop_
_entity.id
_entity.type
_entity.pdbx_description
1 polymer ?
#
loop_
_entity_poly.entity_id
_entity_poly.type
_entity_poly.pdbx_seq_one_letter_code
_entity_poly.pdbx_strand_id
1 'polypeptide(L)'
;MSQREYWFARRHPLKDRRQAIAPIHWKGYLVSLIFVSALTGGAVAFAWLGANDDMFEGIIVFAIVCLLAGVWFTMTAKLNGDPIRTVEDYKKDKQQRV
;
A
#
# COMPACT_ATOMS: atom_id res chain seq x y z
N MET A 1 -10.00 25.84 7.78
CA MET A 1 -9.69 24.80 6.77
C MET A 1 -9.54 23.49 7.52
N SER A 2 -10.36 22.48 7.24
CA SER A 2 -10.19 21.14 7.81
C SER A 2 -8.77 20.65 7.51
N GLN A 3 -7.95 20.40 8.53
CA GLN A 3 -6.61 19.83 8.33
C GLN A 3 -6.80 18.41 7.81
N ARG A 4 -6.76 18.24 6.49
CA ARG A 4 -6.87 16.93 5.87
C ARG A 4 -5.71 16.07 6.35
N GLU A 5 -6.05 14.98 7.03
CA GLU A 5 -5.07 14.02 7.55
C GLU A 5 -4.62 13.10 6.41
N TYR A 6 -3.42 13.33 5.89
CA TYR A 6 -2.83 12.50 4.85
C TYR A 6 -2.25 11.22 5.42
N TRP A 7 -2.50 10.08 4.76
CA TRP A 7 -2.04 8.77 5.22
C TRP A 7 -0.73 8.37 4.56
N PHE A 8 -0.54 8.84 3.33
CA PHE A 8 0.63 8.57 2.50
C PHE A 8 1.24 9.89 2.03
N ALA A 9 2.55 9.89 1.79
CA ALA A 9 3.25 10.98 1.12
C ALA A 9 4.25 10.43 0.10
N ARG A 10 4.67 11.28 -0.83
CA ARG A 10 5.70 10.90 -1.79
C ARG A 10 7.05 10.72 -1.10
N ARG A 11 7.83 9.74 -1.55
CA ARG A 11 9.24 9.63 -1.16
C ARG A 11 10.14 10.62 -1.88
N HIS A 12 9.77 11.00 -3.11
CA HIS A 12 10.60 11.82 -3.99
C HIS A 12 9.87 13.10 -4.42
N PRO A 13 10.63 14.17 -4.80
CA PRO A 13 10.06 15.40 -5.33
C PRO A 13 9.29 15.20 -6.65
N LEU A 14 8.45 16.19 -6.99
CA LEU A 14 7.82 16.29 -8.30
C LEU A 14 8.89 16.30 -9.40
N LYS A 15 8.70 15.49 -10.46
CA LYS A 15 9.61 15.25 -11.60
C LYS A 15 10.70 14.20 -11.40
N ASP A 16 10.81 13.57 -10.24
CA ASP A 16 11.62 12.36 -10.12
C ASP A 16 10.97 11.22 -10.92
N ARG A 17 11.77 10.45 -11.66
CA ARG A 17 11.32 9.23 -12.36
C ARG A 17 10.79 8.20 -11.37
N ARG A 18 11.24 8.25 -10.11
CA ARG A 18 10.81 7.38 -9.02
C ARG A 18 9.55 7.93 -8.36
N GLN A 19 8.39 7.51 -8.85
CA GLN A 19 7.09 7.86 -8.26
C GLN A 19 6.69 6.91 -7.12
N ALA A 20 7.53 6.84 -6.09
CA ALA A 20 7.25 6.01 -4.91
C ALA A 20 6.49 6.80 -3.84
N ILE A 21 5.51 6.14 -3.21
CA ILE A 21 4.75 6.65 -2.06
C ILE A 21 5.06 5.82 -0.81
N ALA A 22 4.94 6.41 0.36
CA ALA A 22 5.12 5.72 1.62
C ALA A 22 4.12 6.19 2.68
N PRO A 23 3.73 5.30 3.61
CA PRO A 23 2.87 5.67 4.71
C PRO A 23 3.59 6.66 5.64
N ILE A 24 2.87 7.71 6.05
CA ILE A 24 3.33 8.71 7.02
C ILE A 24 2.48 8.72 8.30
N HIS A 25 1.33 8.04 8.25
CA HIS A 25 0.36 7.99 9.33
C HIS A 25 0.00 6.54 9.67
N TRP A 26 -0.47 6.29 10.89
CA TRP A 26 -0.83 4.93 11.35
C TRP A 26 -1.87 4.26 10.43
N LYS A 27 -2.82 5.03 9.90
CA LYS A 27 -3.81 4.55 8.91
C LYS A 27 -3.14 4.03 7.64
N GLY A 28 -2.10 4.71 7.16
CA GLY A 28 -1.33 4.26 6.00
C GLY A 28 -0.59 2.95 6.26
N TYR A 29 0.02 2.80 7.44
CA TYR A 29 0.65 1.54 7.87
C TYR A 29 -0.36 0.40 7.98
N LEU A 30 -1.55 0.66 8.53
CA LEU A 30 -2.61 -0.35 8.62
C LEU A 30 -3.08 -0.81 7.24
N VAL A 31 -3.29 0.12 6.29
CA VAL A 31 -3.64 -0.21 4.90
C VAL A 31 -2.53 -1.05 4.24
N SER A 32 -1.27 -0.70 4.43
CA SER A 32 -0.13 -1.50 3.95
C SER A 32 -0.10 -2.89 4.58
N LEU A 33 -0.38 -3.01 5.87
CA LEU A 33 -0.42 -4.29 6.56
C LEU A 33 -1.53 -5.18 6.00
N ILE A 34 -2.75 -4.65 5.81
CA ILE A 34 -3.89 -5.37 5.22
C ILE A 34 -3.53 -5.87 3.82
N PHE A 35 -2.88 -5.04 3.00
CA PHE A 35 -2.44 -5.43 1.67
C PHE A 35 -1.45 -6.61 1.72
N VAL A 36 -0.43 -6.53 2.57
CA VAL A 36 0.55 -7.62 2.73
C VAL A 36 -0.13 -8.89 3.24
N SER A 37 -1.01 -8.78 4.24
CA SER A 37 -1.77 -9.92 4.76
C SER A 37 -2.66 -10.57 3.69
N ALA A 38 -3.29 -9.79 2.81
CA ALA A 38 -4.08 -10.31 1.71
C ALA A 38 -3.21 -11.09 0.70
N LEU A 39 -2.03 -10.57 0.35
CA LEU A 39 -1.10 -11.27 -0.52
C LEU A 39 -0.57 -12.56 0.10
N THR A 40 -0.21 -12.52 1.38
CA THR A 40 0.22 -13.72 2.13
C THR A 40 -0.91 -14.75 2.18
N GLY A 41 -2.15 -14.33 2.46
CA GLY A 41 -3.32 -15.20 2.45
C GLY A 41 -3.57 -15.84 1.08
N GLY A 42 -3.46 -15.06 0.00
CA GLY A 42 -3.56 -15.57 -1.37
C GLY A 42 -2.45 -16.58 -1.69
N ALA A 43 -1.22 -16.32 -1.26
CA ALA A 43 -0.09 -17.23 -1.48
C ALA A 43 -0.26 -18.55 -0.70
N VAL A 44 -0.78 -18.49 0.53
CA VAL A 44 -1.12 -19.67 1.33
C VAL A 44 -2.24 -20.47 0.66
N ALA A 45 -3.29 -19.81 0.16
CA ALA A 45 -4.38 -20.46 -0.57
C ALA A 45 -3.88 -21.15 -1.84
N PHE A 46 -3.00 -20.49 -2.60
CA PHE A 46 -2.33 -21.09 -3.76
C PHE A 46 -1.51 -22.32 -3.40
N ALA A 47 -0.68 -22.23 -2.36
CA ALA A 47 0.15 -23.35 -1.92
C ALA A 47 -0.71 -24.53 -1.45
N TRP A 48 -1.82 -24.24 -0.76
CA TRP A 48 -2.78 -25.26 -0.33
C TRP A 48 -3.46 -25.96 -1.52
N LEU A 49 -4.01 -25.20 -2.47
CA LEU A 49 -4.66 -25.76 -3.65
C LEU A 49 -3.68 -26.53 -4.53
N GLY A 50 -2.47 -26.02 -4.72
CA GLY A 50 -1.41 -26.71 -5.45
C GLY A 50 -0.96 -28.03 -4.78
N ALA A 51 -1.07 -28.14 -3.45
CA ALA A 51 -0.80 -29.38 -2.72
C ALA A 51 -1.95 -30.41 -2.80
N ASN A 52 -3.14 -30.01 -3.26
CA ASN A 52 -4.31 -30.87 -3.44
C ASN A 52 -4.59 -31.16 -4.94
N ASP A 53 -3.57 -31.09 -5.79
CA ASP A 53 -3.64 -31.29 -7.25
C ASP A 53 -4.46 -30.24 -8.03
N ASP A 54 -4.99 -29.21 -7.37
CA ASP A 54 -5.78 -28.11 -7.95
C ASP A 54 -4.92 -26.88 -8.31
N MET A 55 -3.78 -27.11 -8.96
CA MET A 55 -2.80 -26.05 -9.26
C MET A 55 -3.39 -24.89 -10.09
N PHE A 56 -4.19 -25.20 -11.10
CA PHE A 56 -4.82 -24.18 -11.95
C PHE A 56 -5.79 -23.29 -11.18
N GLU A 57 -6.60 -23.88 -10.28
CA GLU A 57 -7.51 -23.11 -9.43
C GLU A 57 -6.72 -22.23 -8.45
N GLY A 58 -5.64 -22.77 -7.87
CA GLY A 58 -4.72 -22.00 -7.03
C GLY A 58 -4.16 -20.77 -7.75
N ILE A 59 -3.71 -20.92 -9.01
CA ILE A 59 -3.19 -19.81 -9.81
C ILE A 59 -4.26 -18.73 -10.00
N ILE A 60 -5.48 -19.13 -10.36
CA ILE A 60 -6.60 -18.21 -10.59
C ILE A 60 -6.94 -17.45 -9.30
N VAL A 61 -7.07 -18.15 -8.17
CA VAL A 61 -7.36 -17.55 -6.87
C VAL A 61 -6.30 -16.53 -6.49
N PHE A 62 -5.01 -16.89 -6.60
CA PHE A 62 -3.92 -15.99 -6.27
C PHE A 62 -3.86 -14.76 -7.18
N ALA A 63 -4.04 -14.94 -8.48
CA ALA A 63 -4.07 -13.86 -9.44
C ALA A 63 -5.21 -12.86 -9.14
N ILE A 64 -6.41 -13.35 -8.84
CA ILE A 64 -7.56 -12.52 -8.47
C ILE A 64 -7.25 -11.72 -7.19
N VAL A 65 -6.72 -12.38 -6.15
CA VAL A 65 -6.37 -11.70 -4.89
C VAL A 65 -5.31 -10.61 -5.13
N CYS A 66 -4.27 -10.90 -5.91
CA CYS A 66 -3.22 -9.93 -6.22
C CYS A 66 -3.75 -8.70 -6.95
N LEU A 67 -4.61 -8.91 -7.96
CA LEU A 67 -5.20 -7.82 -8.73
C LEU A 67 -6.13 -6.96 -7.86
N LEU A 68 -7.05 -7.59 -7.12
CA LEU A 68 -8.00 -6.87 -6.28
C LEU A 68 -7.30 -6.10 -5.15
N ALA A 69 -6.38 -6.76 -4.44
CA ALA A 69 -5.62 -6.13 -3.36
C ALA A 69 -4.72 -5.01 -3.90
N GLY A 70 -4.07 -5.21 -5.04
CA GLY A 70 -3.19 -4.23 -5.67
C GLY A 70 -3.94 -2.99 -6.15
N VAL A 71 -5.08 -3.17 -6.83
CA VAL A 71 -5.95 -2.08 -7.26
C VAL A 71 -6.48 -1.30 -6.06
N TRP A 72 -7.02 -2.00 -5.06
CA TRP A 72 -7.55 -1.38 -3.85
C TRP A 72 -6.47 -0.58 -3.12
N PHE A 73 -5.31 -1.18 -2.85
CA PHE A 73 -4.20 -0.51 -2.18
C PHE A 73 -3.77 0.76 -2.93
N THR A 74 -3.61 0.67 -4.26
CA THR A 74 -3.17 1.79 -5.09
C THR A 74 -4.19 2.93 -5.08
N MET A 75 -5.49 2.62 -5.19
CA MET A 75 -6.56 3.62 -5.10
C MET A 75 -6.60 4.29 -3.73
N THR A 76 -6.57 3.51 -2.65
CA THR A 76 -6.58 4.04 -1.28
C THR A 76 -5.38 4.93 -1.02
N ALA A 77 -4.19 4.52 -1.49
CA ALA A 77 -2.97 5.29 -1.30
C ALA A 77 -2.97 6.59 -2.13
N LYS A 78 -3.56 6.58 -3.34
CA LYS A 78 -3.72 7.78 -4.17
C LYS A 78 -4.75 8.76 -3.59
N LEU A 79 -5.88 8.27 -3.09
CA LEU A 79 -6.96 9.11 -2.55
C LEU A 79 -6.60 9.77 -1.20
N ASN A 80 -5.74 9.11 -0.42
CA ASN A 80 -5.31 9.57 0.90
C ASN A 80 -3.84 10.03 0.93
N GLY A 81 -3.22 10.19 -0.24
CA GLY A 81 -1.85 10.64 -0.39
C GLY A 81 -1.74 12.15 -0.51
N ASP A 82 -0.68 12.73 0.07
CA ASP A 82 -0.33 14.14 -0.14
C ASP A 82 0.28 14.34 -1.55
N PRO A 83 -0.34 15.18 -2.40
CA PRO A 83 0.15 15.44 -3.76
C PRO A 83 1.29 16.47 -3.83
N ILE A 84 1.69 17.08 -2.72
CA ILE A 84 2.66 18.19 -2.68
C ILE A 84 3.85 17.82 -1.80
N ARG A 85 3.62 17.42 -0.55
CA ARG A 85 4.72 17.21 0.40
C ARG A 85 5.33 15.82 0.28
N THR A 86 6.62 15.74 0.58
CA THR A 86 7.36 14.49 0.68
C THR A 86 7.40 13.98 2.11
N VAL A 87 7.71 12.69 2.29
CA VAL A 87 7.93 12.08 3.61
C VAL A 87 8.99 12.83 4.41
N GLU A 88 10.01 13.38 3.74
CA GLU A 88 11.06 14.17 4.41
C GLU A 88 10.51 15.47 4.98
N ASP A 89 9.60 16.14 4.27
CA ASP A 89 8.93 17.35 4.77
C ASP A 89 8.11 17.04 6.03
N TYR A 90 7.41 15.90 6.04
CA TYR A 90 6.68 15.43 7.23
C TYR A 90 7.60 15.08 8.40
N LYS A 91 8.78 14.52 8.14
CA LYS A 91 9.77 14.24 9.19
C LYS A 91 10.36 15.53 9.79
N LYS A 92 10.66 16.53 8.96
CA LYS A 92 11.15 17.84 9.40
C LYS A 92 10.11 18.58 10.24
N ASP A 93 8.86 18.61 9.79
CA ASP A 93 7.74 19.18 10.55
C ASP A 93 7.55 18.46 11.90
N LYS A 94 7.70 17.13 11.93
CA LYS A 94 7.60 16.36 13.18
C LYS A 94 8.75 16.70 14.14
N GLN A 95 9.98 16.84 13.65
CA GLN A 95 11.15 17.19 14.47
C GLN A 95 11.09 18.60 15.05
N GLN A 96 10.47 19.56 14.37
CA GLN A 96 10.30 20.93 14.87
C GLN A 96 9.23 21.09 15.94
N ARG A 97 8.35 20.08 16.12
CA ARG A 97 7.28 20.07 17.11
C ARG A 97 7.63 19.34 18.41
N VAL A 98 8.81 18.74 18.49
CA VAL A 98 9.38 18.08 19.69
C VAL A 98 10.40 19.03 20.32
#